data_AF-A0A8W8N044-F1
#
_entry.id   AF-A0A8W8N044-F1
#
_cell.length_a   1.000
_cell.length_b   1.000
_cell.length_c   1.000
_cell.angle_alpha   90.00
_cell.angle_beta   90.00
_cell.angle_gamma   90.00
#
_symmetry.space_group_name_H-M   'P 1'
#
loop_
_entity.id
_entity.type
_entity.pdbx_description
1 polymer ?
#
loop_
_entity_poly.entity_id
_entity_poly.type
_entity_poly.pdbx_seq_one_letter_code
_entity_poly.pdbx_strand_id
1 'polypeptide(L)'
;EEAERAKREEEERIERERLDREEQEREEAARRMEEEQKKRNRKRKGLGGLDKEKKNKLKALIMAKAAEDLRNEAKAKAEEKERFINERVPPCDTQGKDKAALIKLCKDLHTLMATLEEEVYDWNMKVRKQEGEINSLSLKVNDSKGKFVKPVLRKVNKESKFDKLKKDKSDFRGNLKSTGQSKYALDEEGEEKAE
;
A
#
# COMPACT_ATOMS: atom_id res chain seq x y z
N GLU A 1 5.29 -60.50 58.76
CA GLU A 1 6.22 -60.25 57.63
C GLU A 1 5.56 -60.52 56.28
N GLU A 2 5.01 -61.72 56.03
CA GLU A 2 4.37 -62.07 54.75
C GLU A 2 3.10 -61.26 54.44
N ALA A 3 2.22 -61.06 55.43
CA ALA A 3 1.01 -60.23 55.27
C ALA A 3 1.31 -58.73 55.06
N GLU A 4 2.47 -58.25 55.48
CA GLU A 4 2.91 -56.87 55.31
C GLU A 4 3.52 -56.66 53.92
N ARG A 5 4.27 -57.66 53.42
CA ARG A 5 4.75 -57.69 52.03
C ARG A 5 3.58 -57.76 51.04
N ALA A 6 2.56 -58.58 51.31
CA ALA A 6 1.37 -58.68 50.46
C ALA A 6 0.57 -57.36 50.37
N LYS A 7 0.44 -56.64 51.49
CA LYS A 7 -0.20 -55.30 51.49
C LYS A 7 0.60 -54.27 50.71
N ARG A 8 1.93 -54.30 50.84
CA ARG A 8 2.83 -53.39 50.11
C ARG A 8 2.81 -53.67 48.60
N GLU A 9 2.79 -54.93 48.19
CA GLU A 9 2.64 -55.32 46.78
C GLU A 9 1.27 -54.93 46.21
N GLU A 10 0.21 -55.02 47.01
CA GLU A 10 -1.13 -54.57 46.63
C GLU A 10 -1.22 -53.04 46.50
N GLU A 11 -0.63 -52.29 47.43
CA GLU A 11 -0.51 -50.83 47.35
C GLU A 11 0.32 -50.37 46.15
N GLU A 12 1.44 -51.04 45.85
CA GLU A 12 2.26 -50.77 44.67
C GLU A 12 1.51 -51.08 43.36
N ARG A 13 0.66 -52.12 43.34
CA ARG A 13 -0.18 -52.44 42.19
C ARG A 13 -1.24 -51.37 41.95
N ILE A 14 -1.88 -50.89 43.01
CA ILE A 14 -2.87 -49.80 42.94
C ILE A 14 -2.22 -48.50 42.48
N GLU A 15 -1.02 -48.19 43.00
CA GLU A 15 -0.29 -46.98 42.60
C GLU A 15 0.16 -47.04 41.13
N ARG A 16 0.63 -48.20 40.65
CA ARG A 16 0.94 -48.40 39.22
C ARG A 16 -0.29 -48.22 38.34
N GLU A 17 -1.43 -48.80 38.72
CA GLU A 17 -2.67 -48.64 37.96
C GLU A 17 -3.13 -47.17 37.91
N ARG A 18 -2.90 -46.41 38.99
CA ARG A 18 -3.18 -44.97 39.03
C ARG A 18 -2.27 -44.17 38.10
N LEU A 19 -0.98 -44.49 38.10
CA LEU A 19 0.01 -43.87 37.20
C LEU A 19 -0.29 -44.17 35.73
N ASP A 20 -0.63 -45.43 35.40
CA ASP A 20 -1.00 -45.83 34.04
C ASP A 20 -2.26 -45.10 33.56
N ARG A 21 -3.25 -44.89 34.44
CA ARG A 21 -4.47 -44.13 34.12
C ARG A 21 -4.18 -42.65 33.90
N GLU A 22 -3.30 -42.06 34.70
CA GLU A 22 -2.88 -40.66 34.55
C GLU A 22 -2.06 -40.45 33.26
N GLU A 23 -1.21 -41.40 32.89
CA GLU A 23 -0.46 -41.38 31.64
C GLU A 23 -1.36 -41.49 30.42
N GLN A 24 -2.36 -42.38 30.46
CA GLN A 24 -3.38 -42.49 29.41
C GLN A 24 -4.18 -41.19 29.24
N GLU A 25 -4.57 -40.54 30.34
CA GLU A 25 -5.30 -39.28 30.30
C GLU A 25 -4.45 -38.13 29.72
N ARG A 26 -3.14 -38.09 30.05
CA ARG A 26 -2.18 -37.14 29.47
C ARG A 26 -1.94 -37.38 27.99
N GLU A 27 -1.81 -38.64 27.55
CA GLU A 27 -1.64 -38.98 26.13
C GLU A 27 -2.90 -38.62 25.33
N GLU A 28 -4.08 -38.91 25.88
CA GLU A 28 -5.35 -38.55 25.24
C GLU A 28 -5.54 -37.02 25.15
N ALA A 29 -5.20 -36.29 26.21
CA ALA A 29 -5.19 -34.83 26.21
C ALA A 29 -4.20 -34.27 25.17
N ALA A 30 -3.00 -34.86 25.04
CA ALA A 30 -2.02 -34.48 24.03
C ALA A 30 -2.54 -34.74 22.60
N ARG A 31 -3.17 -35.89 22.34
CA ARG A 31 -3.79 -36.21 21.05
C ARG A 31 -4.91 -35.24 20.69
N ARG A 32 -5.78 -34.89 21.65
CA ARG A 32 -6.86 -33.90 21.46
C ARG A 32 -6.30 -32.52 21.12
N MET A 33 -5.27 -32.07 21.84
CA MET A 33 -4.59 -30.80 21.58
C MET A 33 -3.90 -30.79 20.19
N GLU A 34 -3.27 -31.90 19.80
CA GLU A 34 -2.64 -32.04 18.48
C GLU A 34 -3.68 -32.02 17.35
N GLU A 35 -4.81 -32.70 17.52
CA GLU A 35 -5.92 -32.65 16.56
C GLU A 35 -6.53 -31.25 16.41
N GLU A 36 -6.73 -30.54 17.53
CA GLU A 36 -7.21 -29.15 17.50
C GLU A 36 -6.23 -28.22 16.80
N GLN A 37 -4.92 -28.38 17.03
CA GLN A 37 -3.88 -27.62 16.32
C GLN A 37 -3.89 -27.94 14.81
N LYS A 38 -4.02 -29.21 14.41
CA LYS A 38 -4.15 -29.62 13.01
C LYS A 38 -5.39 -29.02 12.36
N LYS A 39 -6.54 -29.03 13.04
CA LYS A 39 -7.79 -28.38 12.57
C LYS A 39 -7.62 -26.87 12.43
N ARG A 40 -6.95 -26.20 13.37
CA ARG A 40 -6.65 -24.75 13.31
C ARG A 40 -5.73 -24.40 12.13
N ASN A 41 -4.71 -25.21 11.88
CA ASN A 41 -3.80 -25.04 10.75
C ASN A 41 -4.47 -25.32 9.40
N ARG A 42 -5.39 -26.30 9.32
CA ARG A 42 -6.22 -26.54 8.13
C ARG A 42 -7.19 -25.38 7.87
N LYS A 43 -7.85 -24.83 8.90
CA LYS A 43 -8.73 -23.65 8.75
C LYS A 43 -7.98 -22.41 8.27
N ARG A 44 -6.72 -22.21 8.69
CA ARG A 44 -5.84 -21.13 8.19
C ARG A 44 -5.49 -21.25 6.70
N LYS A 45 -5.59 -22.45 6.10
CA LYS A 45 -5.38 -22.66 4.66
C LYS A 45 -6.57 -22.21 3.80
N GLY A 46 -7.75 -21.94 4.40
CA GLY A 46 -9.01 -21.72 3.68
C GLY A 46 -9.19 -20.37 2.94
N LEU A 47 -8.31 -19.38 3.12
CA LEU A 47 -8.36 -18.10 2.39
C LEU A 47 -7.13 -17.89 1.48
N GLY A 48 -6.93 -18.85 0.57
CA GLY A 48 -6.02 -18.74 -0.57
C GLY A 48 -4.61 -19.29 -0.37
N GLY A 49 -4.32 -20.01 0.73
CA GLY A 49 -3.10 -20.85 0.91
C GLY A 49 -1.72 -20.20 0.76
N LEU A 50 -1.64 -18.93 0.34
CA LEU A 50 -0.40 -18.19 0.15
C LEU A 50 0.17 -17.81 1.51
N ASP A 51 1.46 -18.14 1.67
CA ASP A 51 2.23 -17.72 2.83
C ASP A 51 2.25 -16.19 2.95
N LYS A 52 2.36 -15.68 4.17
CA LYS A 52 2.33 -14.24 4.48
C LYS A 52 3.41 -13.48 3.70
N GLU A 53 4.58 -14.10 3.54
CA GLU A 53 5.69 -13.56 2.74
C GLU A 53 5.32 -13.40 1.27
N LYS A 54 4.68 -14.42 0.68
CA LYS A 54 4.22 -14.36 -0.72
C LYS A 54 3.14 -13.30 -0.92
N LYS A 55 2.21 -13.17 0.03
CA LYS A 55 1.18 -12.11 0.00
C LYS A 55 1.79 -10.72 0.05
N ASN A 56 2.82 -10.51 0.88
CA ASN A 56 3.52 -9.24 0.97
C ASN A 56 4.32 -8.93 -0.30
N LYS A 57 5.04 -9.92 -0.85
CA LYS A 57 5.74 -9.77 -2.14
C LYS A 57 4.79 -9.41 -3.26
N LEU A 58 3.62 -10.06 -3.33
CA LEU A 58 2.61 -9.76 -4.34
C LEU A 58 2.06 -8.33 -4.20
N LYS A 59 1.79 -7.88 -2.97
CA LYS A 59 1.38 -6.48 -2.71
C LYS A 59 2.45 -5.49 -3.17
N ALA A 60 3.72 -5.75 -2.87
CA ALA A 60 4.83 -4.91 -3.31
C ALA A 60 4.91 -4.84 -4.84
N LEU A 61 4.77 -5.97 -5.54
CA LEU A 61 4.76 -6.01 -7.00
C LEU A 61 3.56 -5.25 -7.59
N ILE A 62 2.37 -5.37 -7.00
CA ILE A 62 1.19 -4.63 -7.43
C ILE A 62 1.39 -3.12 -7.23
N MET A 63 1.94 -2.69 -6.09
CA MET A 63 2.22 -1.27 -5.86
C MET A 63 3.30 -0.74 -6.80
N ALA A 64 4.36 -1.51 -7.05
CA ALA A 64 5.42 -1.13 -7.99
C ALA A 64 4.86 -0.96 -9.41
N LYS A 65 4.08 -1.94 -9.88
CA LYS A 65 3.41 -1.84 -11.17
C LYS A 65 2.41 -0.68 -11.23
N ALA A 66 1.60 -0.47 -10.20
CA ALA A 66 0.67 0.66 -10.16
C ALA A 66 1.39 2.02 -10.19
N ALA A 67 2.56 2.13 -9.56
CA ALA A 67 3.38 3.34 -9.63
C ALA A 67 3.99 3.54 -11.03
N GLU A 68 4.44 2.47 -11.68
CA GLU A 68 4.91 2.49 -13.06
C GLU A 68 3.79 2.90 -14.03
N ASP A 69 2.63 2.25 -13.95
CA ASP A 69 1.45 2.54 -14.77
C ASP A 69 1.02 4.02 -14.60
N LEU A 70 1.04 4.55 -13.38
CA LEU A 70 0.73 5.96 -13.10
C LEU A 70 1.73 6.93 -13.74
N ARG A 71 3.03 6.58 -13.77
CA ARG A 71 4.06 7.40 -14.45
C ARG A 71 3.88 7.34 -15.96
N ASN A 72 3.61 6.16 -16.51
CA ASN A 72 3.38 5.96 -17.94
C ASN A 72 2.13 6.70 -18.41
N GLU A 73 1.03 6.65 -17.65
CA GLU A 73 -0.18 7.40 -17.93
C GLU A 73 0.08 8.92 -17.90
N ALA A 74 0.83 9.41 -16.91
CA ALA A 74 1.19 10.82 -16.82
C ALA A 74 2.02 11.28 -18.04
N LYS A 75 2.96 10.45 -18.50
CA LYS A 75 3.76 10.72 -19.70
C LYS A 75 2.89 10.71 -20.96
N ALA A 76 2.05 9.69 -21.15
CA ALA A 76 1.14 9.60 -22.29
C ALA A 76 0.18 10.80 -22.34
N LYS A 77 -0.37 11.22 -21.20
CA LYS A 77 -1.23 12.40 -21.09
C LYS A 77 -0.50 13.70 -21.40
N ALA A 78 0.78 13.82 -21.02
CA ALA A 78 1.60 14.97 -21.39
C ALA A 78 1.87 15.00 -22.90
N GLU A 79 2.21 13.86 -23.51
CA GLU A 79 2.41 13.75 -24.96
C GLU A 79 1.13 14.05 -25.75
N GLU A 80 -0.02 13.55 -25.30
CA GLU A 80 -1.32 13.84 -25.91
C GLU A 80 -1.66 15.33 -25.79
N LYS A 81 -1.39 15.95 -24.63
CA LYS A 81 -1.56 17.39 -24.43
C LYS A 81 -0.71 18.19 -25.42
N GLU A 82 0.56 17.85 -25.58
CA GLU A 82 1.45 18.51 -26.55
C GLU A 82 0.96 18.32 -28.00
N ARG A 83 0.50 17.11 -28.36
CA ARG A 83 -0.11 16.85 -29.67
C ARG A 83 -1.34 17.72 -29.91
N PHE A 84 -2.25 17.77 -28.93
CA PHE A 84 -3.48 18.56 -29.02
C PHE A 84 -3.20 20.07 -29.14
N ILE A 85 -2.23 20.59 -28.38
CA ILE A 85 -1.82 22.00 -28.45
C ILE A 85 -1.24 22.31 -29.83
N ASN A 86 -0.34 21.46 -30.35
CA ASN A 86 0.28 21.67 -31.66
C ASN A 86 -0.73 21.58 -32.82
N GLU A 87 -1.77 20.75 -32.70
CA GLU A 87 -2.86 20.68 -33.68
C GLU A 87 -3.74 21.93 -33.63
N ARG A 88 -4.12 22.38 -32.43
CA ARG A 88 -5.06 23.50 -32.25
C ARG A 88 -4.42 24.87 -32.47
N VAL A 89 -3.14 25.02 -32.11
CA VAL A 89 -2.37 26.26 -32.24
C VAL A 89 -1.05 25.93 -32.95
N PRO A 90 -1.04 25.91 -34.30
CA PRO A 90 0.18 25.64 -35.03
C PRO A 90 1.23 26.74 -34.77
N PRO A 91 2.54 26.40 -34.83
CA PRO A 91 3.61 27.37 -34.66
C PRO A 91 3.43 28.58 -35.59
N CYS A 92 3.53 29.78 -35.04
CA CYS A 92 3.38 31.01 -35.79
C CYS A 92 4.62 31.25 -36.66
N ASP A 93 4.51 31.00 -37.96
CA ASP A 93 5.56 31.36 -38.92
C ASP A 93 5.38 32.81 -39.40
N THR A 94 6.42 33.63 -39.26
CA THR A 94 6.44 35.01 -39.74
C THR A 94 7.43 35.23 -40.89
N GLN A 95 8.21 34.21 -41.26
CA GLN A 95 9.26 34.34 -42.25
C GLN A 95 8.66 34.46 -43.66
N GLY A 96 9.23 35.35 -44.49
CA GLY A 96 8.81 35.53 -45.88
C GLY A 96 7.42 36.15 -46.10
N LYS A 97 6.74 36.62 -45.05
CA LYS A 97 5.43 37.28 -45.19
C LYS A 97 5.59 38.76 -45.52
N ASP A 98 4.73 39.26 -46.42
CA ASP A 98 4.64 40.69 -46.72
C ASP A 98 3.87 41.45 -45.63
N LYS A 99 3.91 42.78 -45.67
CA LYS A 99 3.24 43.63 -44.66
C LYS A 99 1.74 43.36 -44.56
N ALA A 100 1.08 43.10 -45.69
CA ALA A 100 -0.35 42.83 -45.71
C ALA A 100 -0.67 41.46 -45.07
N ALA A 101 0.08 40.41 -45.39
CA ALA A 101 -0.09 39.10 -44.76
C ALA A 101 0.23 39.13 -43.25
N LEU A 102 1.22 39.90 -42.82
CA LEU A 102 1.52 40.08 -41.39
C LEU A 102 0.36 40.75 -40.64
N ILE A 103 -0.24 41.80 -41.20
CA ILE A 103 -1.40 42.46 -40.59
C ILE A 103 -2.60 41.51 -40.51
N LYS A 104 -2.84 40.73 -41.57
CA LYS A 104 -3.92 39.73 -41.58
C LYS A 104 -3.68 38.67 -40.50
N LEU A 105 -2.48 38.11 -40.42
CA LEU A 105 -2.10 37.12 -39.41
C LEU A 105 -2.35 37.63 -37.98
N CYS A 106 -1.97 38.87 -37.68
CA CYS A 106 -2.22 39.45 -36.36
C CYS A 106 -3.72 39.55 -36.02
N LYS A 107 -4.56 39.89 -36.99
CA LYS A 107 -6.03 39.95 -36.81
C LYS A 107 -6.64 38.56 -36.62
N ASP A 108 -6.18 37.58 -37.40
CA ASP A 108 -6.64 36.20 -37.32
C ASP A 108 -6.26 35.60 -35.95
N LEU A 109 -5.02 35.80 -35.48
CA LEU A 109 -4.55 35.38 -34.15
C LEU A 109 -5.34 36.04 -33.02
N HIS A 110 -5.61 37.35 -33.13
CA HIS A 110 -6.42 38.05 -32.13
C HIS A 110 -7.85 37.51 -32.05
N THR A 111 -8.46 37.19 -33.20
CA THR A 111 -9.79 36.60 -33.24
C THR A 111 -9.79 35.20 -32.62
N LEU A 112 -8.80 34.37 -32.97
CA LEU A 112 -8.62 33.05 -32.37
C LEU A 112 -8.46 33.13 -30.85
N MET A 113 -7.61 34.05 -30.37
CA MET A 113 -7.39 34.26 -28.94
C MET A 113 -8.70 34.59 -28.21
N ALA A 114 -9.51 35.51 -28.75
CA ALA A 114 -10.79 35.86 -28.16
C ALA A 114 -11.75 34.65 -28.06
N THR A 115 -11.80 33.81 -29.08
CA THR A 115 -12.63 32.58 -29.04
C THR A 115 -12.11 31.56 -28.04
N LEU A 116 -10.79 31.39 -27.93
CA LEU A 116 -10.18 30.45 -26.97
C LEU A 116 -10.38 30.94 -25.54
N GLU A 117 -10.33 32.24 -25.27
CA GLU A 117 -10.60 32.81 -23.95
C GLU A 117 -12.03 32.54 -23.48
N GLU A 118 -13.01 32.66 -24.38
CA GLU A 118 -14.41 32.30 -24.10
C GLU A 118 -14.53 30.81 -23.75
N GLU A 119 -13.93 29.93 -24.54
CA GLU A 119 -13.93 28.49 -24.27
C GLU A 119 -13.25 28.13 -22.94
N VAL A 120 -12.12 28.78 -22.61
CA VAL A 120 -11.42 28.60 -21.34
C VAL A 120 -12.30 29.02 -20.17
N TYR A 121 -13.04 30.12 -20.30
CA TYR A 121 -14.00 30.55 -19.29
C TYR A 121 -15.09 29.50 -19.05
N ASP A 122 -15.70 28.98 -20.12
CA ASP A 122 -16.73 27.95 -20.03
C ASP A 122 -16.22 26.66 -19.38
N TRP A 123 -15.02 26.21 -19.76
CA TRP A 123 -14.39 25.05 -19.13
C TRP A 123 -14.10 25.28 -17.66
N ASN A 124 -13.58 26.45 -17.28
CA ASN A 124 -13.34 26.80 -15.89
C ASN A 124 -14.63 26.78 -15.06
N MET A 125 -15.74 27.27 -15.62
CA MET A 125 -17.04 27.22 -14.93
C MET A 125 -17.54 25.79 -14.75
N LYS A 126 -17.40 24.93 -15.76
CA LYS A 126 -17.74 23.51 -15.67
C LYS A 126 -16.89 22.79 -14.61
N VAL A 127 -15.57 23.02 -14.60
CA VAL A 127 -14.66 22.44 -13.60
C VAL A 127 -15.02 22.89 -12.19
N ARG A 128 -15.23 24.20 -11.97
CA ARG A 128 -15.64 24.73 -10.66
C ARG A 128 -16.95 24.12 -10.16
N LYS A 129 -17.93 23.94 -11.05
CA LYS A 129 -19.19 23.27 -10.70
C LYS A 129 -18.94 21.83 -10.26
N GLN A 130 -18.15 21.07 -11.02
CA GLN A 130 -17.80 19.68 -10.69
C GLN A 130 -17.00 19.58 -9.38
N GLU A 131 -16.05 20.49 -9.13
CA GLU A 131 -15.32 20.57 -7.86
C GLU A 131 -16.25 20.81 -6.67
N GLY A 132 -17.24 21.70 -6.83
CA GLY A 132 -18.28 21.93 -5.84
C GLY A 132 -19.14 20.69 -5.57
N GLU A 133 -19.52 19.97 -6.62
CA GLU A 133 -20.26 18.70 -6.52
C GLU A 133 -19.43 17.61 -5.81
N ILE A 134 -18.16 17.45 -6.17
CA ILE A 134 -17.22 16.51 -5.53
C ILE A 134 -17.07 16.84 -4.04
N ASN A 135 -16.92 18.12 -3.69
CA ASN A 135 -16.80 18.53 -2.29
C ASN A 135 -18.09 18.23 -1.50
N SER A 136 -19.25 18.54 -2.07
CA SER A 136 -20.56 18.21 -1.48
C SER A 136 -20.72 16.69 -1.26
N LEU A 137 -20.35 15.88 -2.25
CA LEU A 137 -20.39 14.42 -2.15
C LEU A 137 -19.38 13.89 -1.13
N SER A 138 -18.17 14.44 -1.10
CA SER A 138 -17.13 14.10 -0.12
C SER A 138 -17.61 14.36 1.31
N LEU A 139 -18.24 15.51 1.55
CA LEU A 139 -18.83 15.85 2.85
C LEU A 139 -19.93 14.85 3.25
N LYS A 140 -20.87 14.55 2.33
CA LYS A 140 -21.93 13.55 2.58
C LYS A 140 -21.36 12.17 2.90
N VAL A 141 -20.33 11.72 2.17
CA VAL A 141 -19.67 10.44 2.43
C VAL A 141 -18.99 10.44 3.80
N ASN A 142 -18.37 11.55 4.19
CA ASN A 142 -17.73 11.68 5.50
C ASN A 142 -18.75 11.66 6.65
N ASP A 143 -19.88 12.35 6.50
CA ASP A 143 -20.96 12.30 7.49
C ASP A 143 -21.56 10.88 7.58
N SER A 144 -21.73 10.21 6.44
CA SER A 144 -22.25 8.83 6.35
C SER A 144 -21.29 7.79 6.97
N LYS A 145 -19.98 7.94 6.73
CA LYS A 145 -18.93 7.09 7.34
C LYS A 145 -18.67 7.42 8.81
N GLY A 146 -19.26 8.50 9.32
CA GLY A 146 -19.03 9.04 10.64
C GLY A 146 -17.86 10.02 10.64
N LYS A 147 -18.15 11.29 10.92
CA LYS A 147 -17.16 12.39 11.10
C LYS A 147 -16.01 12.05 12.03
N PHE A 148 -16.23 11.12 12.94
CA PHE A 148 -15.21 10.47 13.76
C PHE A 148 -15.17 8.98 13.42
N VAL A 149 -14.30 8.58 12.50
CA VAL A 149 -13.75 7.21 12.53
C VAL A 149 -12.95 7.15 13.82
N LYS A 150 -13.59 6.84 14.95
CA LYS A 150 -12.93 6.76 16.25
C LYS A 150 -11.79 5.76 16.08
N PRO A 151 -10.51 6.22 16.05
CA PRO A 151 -9.41 5.28 15.92
C PRO A 151 -9.53 4.35 17.11
N VAL A 152 -9.62 3.05 16.85
CA VAL A 152 -9.77 2.05 17.92
C VAL A 152 -8.63 2.27 18.89
N LEU A 153 -8.97 2.69 20.12
CA LEU A 153 -7.99 3.03 21.15
C LEU A 153 -7.20 1.76 21.48
N ARG A 154 -6.03 1.62 20.87
CA ARG A 154 -5.06 0.58 21.23
C ARG A 154 -4.28 1.09 22.44
N LYS A 155 -4.04 0.22 23.41
CA LYS A 155 -3.17 0.52 24.57
C LYS A 155 -1.77 0.81 24.04
N VAL A 156 -1.45 2.09 23.90
CA VAL A 156 -0.12 2.56 23.52
C VAL A 156 0.73 2.59 24.78
N ASN A 157 1.89 1.92 24.75
CA ASN A 157 2.89 2.11 25.78
C ASN A 157 3.45 3.54 25.66
N LYS A 158 3.72 4.22 26.79
CA LYS A 158 4.37 5.53 26.78
C LYS A 158 5.84 5.35 26.41
N GLU A 159 6.13 5.24 25.11
CA GLU A 159 7.51 5.34 24.63
C GLU A 159 7.86 6.82 24.47
N SER A 160 8.55 7.30 25.50
CA SER A 160 9.59 8.34 25.54
C SER A 160 9.57 9.44 24.48
N LYS A 161 9.38 10.66 24.98
CA LYS A 161 9.53 11.96 24.32
C LYS A 161 10.96 12.21 23.75
N PHE A 162 11.42 11.45 22.76
CA PHE A 162 12.70 11.68 22.07
C PHE A 162 12.56 12.06 20.58
N ASP A 163 11.35 12.34 20.09
CA ASP A 163 11.07 12.74 18.70
C ASP A 163 11.34 14.23 18.37
N LYS A 164 12.31 14.87 19.04
CA LYS A 164 12.71 16.26 18.70
C LYS A 164 14.15 16.43 18.25
N LEU A 165 14.83 15.35 17.85
CA LEU A 165 16.08 15.49 17.11
C LEU A 165 16.41 14.23 16.30
N LYS A 166 15.84 14.13 15.09
CA LYS A 166 16.44 13.51 13.89
C LYS A 166 15.41 13.51 12.76
N LYS A 167 15.30 14.66 12.09
CA LYS A 167 14.81 14.71 10.71
C LYS A 167 15.99 14.40 9.80
N ASP A 168 16.39 13.15 9.79
CA ASP A 168 17.18 12.59 8.71
C ASP A 168 16.40 11.39 8.19
N LYS A 169 16.38 11.20 6.87
CA LYS A 169 15.81 10.01 6.24
C LYS A 169 16.60 8.79 6.70
N SER A 170 16.32 8.32 7.91
CA SER A 170 16.86 7.07 8.40
C SER A 170 15.98 5.98 7.82
N ASP A 171 16.32 5.52 6.62
CA ASP A 171 16.04 4.14 6.30
C ASP A 171 16.51 3.30 7.49
N PHE A 172 15.64 2.42 7.98
CA PHE A 172 15.90 1.55 9.14
C PHE A 172 17.22 0.75 9.02
N ARG A 173 17.76 0.69 7.80
CA ARG A 173 19.03 0.07 7.41
C ARG A 173 20.27 0.87 7.81
N GLY A 174 20.17 2.19 7.97
CA GLY A 174 21.32 3.07 8.24
C GLY A 174 21.96 2.86 9.62
N ASN A 175 21.23 2.26 10.56
CA ASN A 175 21.72 2.01 11.92
C ASN A 175 22.29 0.58 12.11
N LEU A 176 22.29 -0.25 11.06
CA LEU A 176 22.91 -1.59 11.09
C LEU A 176 24.32 -1.53 10.50
N LYS A 177 25.31 -2.09 11.22
CA LYS A 177 26.65 -2.31 10.65
C LYS A 177 26.56 -3.32 9.51
N SER A 178 26.67 -2.85 8.26
CA SER A 178 26.81 -3.71 7.08
C SER A 178 28.15 -4.45 7.14
N THR A 179 28.15 -5.77 6.97
CA THR A 179 29.37 -6.59 6.89
C THR A 179 30.01 -6.60 5.50
N GLY A 180 29.63 -5.66 4.63
CA GLY A 180 30.23 -5.49 3.30
C GLY A 180 29.87 -6.61 2.29
N GLN A 181 29.02 -7.57 2.63
CA GLN A 181 28.55 -8.58 1.68
C GLN A 181 27.19 -8.17 1.09
N SER A 182 27.22 -7.38 0.02
CA SER A 182 26.07 -6.94 -0.78
C SER A 182 25.55 -8.03 -1.72
N LYS A 183 25.36 -9.27 -1.24
CA LYS A 183 24.87 -10.37 -2.09
C LYS A 183 23.38 -10.25 -2.46
N TYR A 184 22.67 -9.29 -1.85
CA TYR A 184 21.23 -9.06 -2.05
C TYR A 184 20.85 -7.57 -2.02
N ALA A 185 21.80 -6.66 -2.25
CA ALA A 185 21.43 -5.27 -2.52
C ALA A 185 20.64 -5.28 -3.85
N LEU A 186 19.38 -4.88 -3.80
CA LEU A 186 18.66 -4.53 -5.02
C LEU A 186 19.41 -3.32 -5.57
N ASP A 187 20.00 -3.45 -6.77
CA ASP A 187 20.53 -2.32 -7.49
C ASP A 187 19.39 -1.32 -7.67
N GLU A 188 19.48 -0.20 -6.95
CA GLU A 188 18.77 1.01 -7.34
C GLU A 188 19.44 1.44 -8.65
N GLU A 189 18.94 0.93 -9.78
CA GLU A 189 19.25 1.51 -11.09
C GLU A 189 18.76 2.97 -11.03
N GLY A 190 19.73 3.85 -10.78
CA GLY A 190 19.54 5.28 -10.80
C GLY A 190 19.11 5.70 -12.19
N GLU A 191 17.99 6.42 -12.25
CA GLU A 191 17.70 7.33 -13.35
C GLU A 191 18.87 8.33 -13.42
N GLU A 192 19.82 8.08 -14.32
CA GLU A 192 20.75 9.12 -14.77
C GLU A 192 19.91 10.24 -15.39
N LYS A 193 19.79 11.33 -14.64
CA LYS A 193 19.34 12.60 -15.20
C LYS A 193 20.41 13.06 -16.19
N ALA A 194 20.12 12.90 -17.47
CA ALA A 194 20.81 13.65 -18.52
C ALA A 194 20.51 15.15 -18.32
N GLU A 195 21.59 15.93 -18.20
CA GLU A 195 21.60 17.39 -18.37
C GLU A 195 21.47 17.75 -19.85
#